data_AF-A0A972DJC7-F1
#
_entry.id   AF-A0A972DJC7-F1
#
_cell.length_a   1.000
_cell.length_b   1.000
_cell.length_c   1.000
_cell.angle_alpha   90.00
_cell.angle_beta   90.00
_cell.angle_gamma   90.00
#
_symmetry.space_group_name_H-M   'P 1'
#
loop_
_entity.id
_entity.type
_entity.pdbx_description
1 polymer ?
#
loop_
_entity_poly.entity_id
_entity_poly.type
_entity_poly.pdbx_seq_one_letter_code
_entity_poly.pdbx_strand_id
1 'polypeptide(L)'
;MSAKITVTAVLLVFLLLLTVFMVELTVPLSVYSDFNELCRIALIRMEVNGGMTADIENDLFERLRELNLTDIRIEGTEHAKYGDYIRLQVSAATRNRIMTSLFRREIRYRYFSYDKTSVSRRIVK
;
A
#
# COMPACT_ATOMS: atom_id res chain seq x y z
N MET A 1 27.53 40.94 10.39
CA MET A 1 27.53 39.54 9.90
C MET A 1 26.68 38.61 10.75
N SER A 2 26.63 38.77 12.08
CA SER A 2 25.88 37.87 12.98
C SER A 2 24.38 37.72 12.68
N ALA A 3 23.68 38.80 12.34
CA ALA A 3 22.25 38.72 12.02
C ALA A 3 21.94 37.82 10.81
N LYS A 4 22.81 37.83 9.78
CA LYS A 4 22.63 36.98 8.60
C LYS A 4 22.77 35.50 8.97
N ILE A 5 23.75 35.17 9.81
CA ILE A 5 24.01 33.80 10.30
C ILE A 5 22.84 33.29 11.14
N THR A 6 22.28 34.12 12.01
CA THR A 6 21.12 33.75 12.83
C THR A 6 19.90 33.47 11.95
N VAL A 7 19.64 34.31 10.95
CA VAL A 7 18.51 34.12 10.04
C VAL A 7 18.69 32.86 9.19
N THR A 8 19.87 32.61 8.62
CA THR A 8 20.09 31.35 7.86
C THR A 8 19.99 30.12 8.74
N ALA A 9 20.48 30.17 9.98
CA ALA A 9 20.36 29.03 10.90
C ALA A 9 18.90 28.71 11.22
N VAL A 10 18.08 29.72 11.51
CA VAL A 10 16.64 29.53 11.76
C VAL A 10 15.93 29.00 10.50
N LEU A 11 16.26 29.53 9.32
CA LEU A 11 15.65 29.14 8.07
C LEU A 11 16.00 27.68 7.68
N LEU A 12 17.23 27.25 7.98
CA LEU A 12 17.69 25.88 7.77
C LEU A 12 16.96 24.90 8.70
N VAL A 13 16.76 25.26 9.97
CA VAL A 13 15.96 24.47 10.92
C VAL A 13 14.52 24.33 10.43
N PHE A 14 13.94 25.41 9.91
CA PHE A 14 12.57 25.39 9.37
C PHE A 14 12.45 24.50 8.12
N LEU A 15 13.45 24.56 7.22
CA LEU A 15 13.55 23.68 6.07
C LEU A 15 13.64 22.21 6.49
N LEU A 16 14.48 21.88 7.48
CA LEU A 16 14.59 20.51 8.00
C LEU A 16 13.24 20.00 8.53
N LEU A 17 12.54 20.81 9.34
CA LEU A 17 11.21 20.45 9.84
C LEU A 17 10.21 20.20 8.70
N LEU A 18 10.23 21.04 7.67
CA LEU A 18 9.36 20.88 6.50
C LEU A 18 9.70 19.61 5.72
N THR A 19 10.98 19.26 5.57
CA THR A 19 11.37 18.01 4.90
C THR A 19 10.92 16.77 5.68
N VAL A 20 11.09 16.74 7.00
CA VAL A 20 10.60 15.64 7.84
C VAL A 20 9.09 15.49 7.71
N PHE A 21 8.35 16.60 7.72
CA PHE A 21 6.90 16.58 7.53
C PHE A 21 6.49 16.02 6.16
N MET A 22 7.18 16.41 5.09
CA MET A 22 6.92 15.87 3.75
C MET A 22 7.19 14.36 3.70
N VAL A 23 8.28 13.88 4.30
CA VAL A 23 8.58 12.44 4.35
C VAL A 23 7.50 11.67 5.12
N GLU A 24 7.03 12.18 6.25
CA GLU A 24 5.96 11.52 7.00
C GLU A 24 4.62 11.46 6.23
N LEU A 25 4.37 12.42 5.34
CA LEU A 25 3.20 12.39 4.46
C LEU A 25 3.37 11.44 3.27
N THR A 26 4.57 11.31 2.70
CA THR A 26 4.80 10.47 1.53
C THR A 26 4.84 8.98 1.86
N VAL A 27 5.35 8.58 3.02
CA VAL A 27 5.40 7.16 3.47
C VAL A 27 4.02 6.45 3.42
N PRO A 28 2.93 6.98 4.02
CA PRO A 28 1.64 6.31 3.94
C PRO A 28 1.02 6.35 2.54
N LEU A 29 1.40 7.31 1.70
CA LEU A 29 0.95 7.40 0.31
C LEU A 29 1.64 6.35 -0.57
N SER A 30 2.95 6.15 -0.38
CA SER A 30 3.69 5.12 -1.12
C SER A 30 3.18 3.72 -0.78
N VAL A 31 3.01 3.40 0.51
CA VAL A 31 2.46 2.10 0.95
C VAL A 31 1.08 1.84 0.36
N TYR A 32 0.22 2.85 0.26
CA TYR A 32 -1.10 2.71 -0.37
C TYR A 32 -1.01 2.47 -1.88
N SER A 33 -0.08 3.15 -2.56
CA SER A 33 0.17 2.94 -4.00
C SER A 33 0.68 1.53 -4.26
N ASP A 34 1.68 1.09 -3.50
CA ASP A 34 2.28 -0.23 -3.63
C ASP A 34 1.25 -1.34 -3.34
N PHE A 35 0.43 -1.17 -2.30
CA PHE A 35 -0.68 -2.07 -1.99
C PHE A 35 -1.65 -2.24 -3.17
N ASN A 36 -2.08 -1.14 -3.79
CA ASN A 36 -2.97 -1.18 -4.94
C ASN A 36 -2.31 -1.84 -6.16
N GLU A 37 -1.03 -1.59 -6.38
CA GLU A 37 -0.28 -2.20 -7.47
C GLU A 37 -0.17 -3.72 -7.29
N LEU A 38 0.17 -4.18 -6.09
CA LEU A 38 0.22 -5.61 -5.75
C LEU A 38 -1.13 -6.30 -5.96
N CYS A 39 -2.21 -5.71 -5.46
CA CYS A 39 -3.56 -6.24 -5.65
C CYS A 39 -3.93 -6.29 -7.14
N ARG A 40 -3.52 -5.30 -7.92
CA ARG A 40 -3.76 -5.26 -9.37
C ARG A 40 -2.97 -6.33 -10.11
N ILE A 41 -1.71 -6.54 -9.77
CA ILE A 41 -0.87 -7.60 -10.36
C ILE A 41 -1.48 -8.98 -10.07
N ALA A 42 -1.90 -9.21 -8.82
CA ALA A 42 -2.58 -10.44 -8.44
C ALA A 42 -3.89 -10.65 -9.24
N LEU A 43 -4.73 -9.61 -9.37
CA LEU A 43 -5.96 -9.67 -10.16
C LEU A 43 -5.69 -10.05 -11.62
N ILE A 44 -4.68 -9.45 -12.26
CA ILE A 44 -4.30 -9.78 -13.64
C ILE A 44 -3.84 -11.23 -13.76
N ARG A 45 -3.06 -11.74 -12.80
CA ARG A 45 -2.66 -13.15 -12.78
C ARG A 45 -3.86 -14.08 -12.61
N MET A 46 -4.83 -13.70 -11.78
CA MET A 46 -6.08 -14.45 -11.62
C MET A 46 -6.90 -14.46 -12.92
N GLU A 47 -6.96 -13.34 -13.65
CA GLU A 47 -7.65 -13.28 -14.95
C GLU A 47 -7.06 -14.25 -15.97
N VAL A 48 -5.72 -14.38 -16.01
CA VAL A 48 -4.98 -15.26 -16.93
C VAL A 48 -5.13 -16.73 -16.54
N ASN A 49 -5.06 -17.04 -15.24
CA ASN A 49 -5.12 -18.42 -14.74
C ASN A 49 -6.55 -18.94 -14.53
N GLY A 50 -7.57 -18.09 -14.64
CA GLY A 50 -8.96 -18.46 -14.42
C GLY A 50 -9.35 -18.58 -12.94
N GLY A 51 -8.66 -17.86 -12.05
CA GLY A 51 -8.96 -17.89 -10.61
C GLY A 51 -7.75 -17.64 -9.72
N MET A 52 -7.98 -17.65 -8.41
CA MET A 52 -6.94 -17.58 -7.39
C MET A 52 -6.29 -18.96 -7.23
N THR A 53 -5.03 -19.06 -7.63
CA THR A 53 -4.21 -20.23 -7.32
C THR A 53 -3.44 -20.00 -6.02
N ALA A 54 -3.07 -21.09 -5.33
CA ALA A 54 -2.29 -21.02 -4.09
C ALA A 54 -0.96 -20.27 -4.25
N ASP A 55 -0.34 -20.35 -5.44
CA ASP A 55 0.89 -19.62 -5.74
C ASP A 55 0.68 -18.10 -5.80
N ILE A 56 -0.45 -17.65 -6.38
CA ILE A 56 -0.79 -16.21 -6.44
C ILE A 56 -1.12 -15.69 -5.05
N GLU A 57 -1.86 -16.47 -4.26
CA GLU A 57 -2.22 -16.10 -2.89
C GLU A 57 -0.98 -15.97 -2.01
N ASN A 58 -0.06 -16.94 -2.07
CA ASN A 58 1.18 -16.91 -1.31
C ASN A 58 2.10 -15.75 -1.74
N ASP A 59 2.29 -15.51 -3.04
CA ASP A 59 3.08 -14.37 -3.54
C ASP A 59 2.46 -13.02 -3.13
N LEU A 60 1.13 -12.91 -3.17
CA LEU A 60 0.43 -11.71 -2.69
C LEU A 60 0.60 -11.53 -1.18
N PHE A 61 0.46 -12.60 -0.39
CA PHE A 61 0.62 -12.55 1.06
C PHE A 61 2.04 -12.17 1.47
N GLU A 62 3.07 -12.75 0.84
CA GLU A 62 4.47 -12.41 1.10
C GLU A 62 4.76 -10.95 0.79
N ARG A 63 4.34 -10.45 -0.39
CA ARG A 63 4.55 -9.05 -0.77
C ARG A 63 3.80 -8.07 0.13
N LEU A 64 2.59 -8.40 0.56
CA LEU A 64 1.85 -7.59 1.53
C LEU A 64 2.55 -7.56 2.90
N ARG A 65 3.16 -8.68 3.30
CA ARG A 65 3.96 -8.77 4.53
C ARG A 65 5.26 -7.96 4.44
N GLU A 66 5.92 -7.93 3.29
CA GLU A 66 7.09 -7.07 3.03
C GLU A 66 6.77 -5.57 3.19
N LEU A 67 5.54 -5.16 2.87
CA LEU A 67 5.03 -3.80 3.09
C LEU A 67 4.71 -3.48 4.56
N ASN A 68 5.05 -4.36 5.51
CA ASN A 68 4.73 -4.24 6.94
C ASN A 68 3.22 -4.10 7.21
N LEU A 69 2.40 -4.69 6.35
CA LEU A 69 0.96 -4.80 6.57
C LEU A 69 0.68 -5.96 7.54
N THR A 70 -0.31 -5.75 8.38
CA THR A 70 -0.79 -6.65 9.43
C THR A 70 -2.28 -6.93 9.21
N ASP A 71 -2.83 -7.98 9.82
CA ASP A 71 -4.26 -8.33 9.66
C ASP A 71 -4.67 -8.50 8.19
N ILE A 72 -3.82 -9.21 7.42
CA ILE A 72 -4.01 -9.45 6.00
C ILE A 72 -5.08 -10.54 5.83
N ARG A 73 -6.15 -10.21 5.11
CA ARG A 73 -7.22 -11.13 4.74
C ARG A 73 -7.42 -11.05 3.23
N ILE A 74 -7.21 -12.16 2.54
CA ILE A 74 -7.32 -12.28 1.10
C ILE A 74 -8.51 -13.20 0.82
N GLU A 75 -9.46 -12.71 0.04
CA GLU A 75 -10.63 -13.47 -0.42
C GLU A 75 -10.68 -13.34 -1.95
N GLY A 76 -10.47 -14.46 -2.65
CA GLY A 76 -10.45 -14.52 -4.10
C GLY A 76 -11.31 -15.66 -4.62
N THR A 77 -11.86 -15.52 -5.82
CA THR A 77 -12.56 -16.62 -6.49
C THR A 77 -11.56 -17.72 -6.89
N GLU A 78 -11.64 -18.91 -6.29
CA GLU A 78 -10.70 -20.03 -6.53
C GLU A 78 -10.76 -20.57 -7.97
N HIS A 79 -11.98 -20.72 -8.51
CA HIS A 79 -12.19 -21.29 -9.85
C HIS A 79 -13.27 -20.53 -10.60
N ALA A 80 -12.89 -19.83 -11.66
CA ALA A 80 -13.79 -19.13 -12.57
C ALA A 80 -13.58 -19.67 -13.99
N LYS A 81 -14.66 -20.03 -14.70
CA LYS A 81 -14.52 -20.41 -16.11
C LYS A 81 -14.16 -19.16 -16.92
N TYR A 82 -13.50 -19.35 -18.06
CA TYR A 82 -13.20 -18.23 -18.97
C TYR A 82 -14.50 -17.52 -19.38
N GLY A 83 -14.57 -16.21 -19.14
CA GLY A 83 -15.78 -15.40 -19.31
C GLY A 83 -16.61 -15.17 -18.04
N ASP A 84 -16.32 -15.87 -16.94
CA ASP A 84 -16.95 -15.63 -15.64
C ASP A 84 -16.31 -14.46 -14.88
N TYR A 85 -17.07 -13.91 -13.94
CA TYR A 85 -16.61 -12.86 -13.04
C TYR A 85 -15.65 -13.42 -11.99
N ILE A 86 -14.50 -12.78 -11.86
CA ILE A 86 -13.50 -13.02 -10.83
C ILE A 86 -13.53 -11.85 -9.86
N ARG A 87 -13.63 -12.12 -8.56
CA ARG A 87 -13.53 -11.09 -7.51
C ARG A 87 -12.25 -11.28 -6.71
N LEU A 88 -11.61 -10.17 -6.40
CA LEU A 88 -10.50 -10.11 -5.45
C LEU A 88 -10.83 -9.07 -4.39
N GLN A 89 -10.93 -9.53 -3.15
CA GLN A 89 -11.11 -8.71 -1.97
C GLN A 89 -9.90 -8.89 -1.05
N VAL A 90 -9.19 -7.82 -0.75
CA VAL A 90 -8.02 -7.82 0.13
C VAL A 90 -8.21 -6.77 1.19
N SER A 91 -8.15 -7.16 2.45
CA SER A 91 -8.16 -6.25 3.61
C SER A 91 -6.84 -6.38 4.34
N ALA A 92 -6.23 -5.24 4.69
CA ALA A 92 -4.99 -5.22 5.45
C ALA A 92 -4.90 -3.95 6.29
N ALA A 93 -4.23 -4.01 7.45
CA ALA A 93 -4.01 -2.87 8.33
C ALA A 93 -2.53 -2.52 8.40
N THR A 94 -2.19 -1.24 8.27
CA THR A 94 -0.85 -0.75 8.61
C THR A 94 -0.86 -0.07 9.97
N ARG A 95 0.24 -0.25 10.70
CA ARG A 95 0.51 0.46 11.95
C ARG A 95 1.57 1.51 11.69
N ASN A 96 1.14 2.75 11.49
CA ASN A 96 2.06 3.86 11.30
C ASN A 96 2.19 4.69 12.58
N ARG A 97 3.43 5.02 12.94
CA ARG A 97 3.74 6.01 13.96
C ARG A 97 3.85 7.36 13.27
N ILE A 98 2.82 8.19 13.40
CA ILE A 98 2.78 9.54 12.84
C ILE A 98 3.17 10.56 13.90
N MET A 99 3.90 11.60 13.52
CA MET A 99 4.18 12.71 14.41
C MET A 99 2.98 13.66 14.42
N THR A 100 2.30 13.78 15.56
CA THR A 100 1.16 14.69 15.73
C THR A 100 1.58 16.08 16.23
N SER A 101 2.81 16.21 16.76
CA SER A 101 3.44 17.47 17.18
C SER A 101 4.96 17.31 17.20
N LEU A 102 5.71 18.42 17.24
CA LEU A 102 7.19 18.47 17.23
C LEU A 102 7.87 17.49 18.21
N PHE A 103 7.18 17.08 19.29
CA PHE A 103 7.68 16.10 20.27
C PHE A 103 6.69 14.96 20.58
N ARG A 104 5.60 14.83 19.83
CA ARG A 104 4.55 13.84 20.12
C ARG A 104 4.35 12.92 18.92
N ARG A 105 4.56 11.63 19.15
CA ARG A 105 4.29 10.55 18.18
C ARG A 105 3.11 9.74 18.65
N GLU A 106 2.15 9.52 17.76
CA GLU A 106 0.98 8.66 18.02
C GLU A 106 0.98 7.48 17.05
N ILE A 107 0.47 6.35 17.54
CA ILE A 107 0.26 5.16 16.72
C ILE A 107 -1.13 5.28 16.11
N ARG A 108 -1.19 5.34 14.77
CA ARG A 108 -2.44 5.32 14.03
C ARG A 108 -2.54 4.02 13.23
N TYR A 109 -3.62 3.29 13.45
CA TYR A 109 -4.00 2.15 12.63
C TYR A 109 -4.73 2.67 11.40
N ARG A 110 -4.29 2.28 10.20
CA ARG A 110 -4.98 2.59 8.95
C ARG A 110 -5.33 1.28 8.26
N TYR A 111 -6.62 1.10 7.99
CA TYR A 111 -7.14 -0.05 7.27
C TYR A 111 -7.19 0.26 5.78
N PHE A 112 -6.71 -0.68 4.98
CA PHE A 112 -6.76 -0.67 3.54
C PHE A 112 -7.69 -1.80 3.09
N SER A 113 -8.63 -1.47 2.22
CA SER A 113 -9.53 -2.43 1.61
C SER A 113 -9.47 -2.26 0.10
N TYR A 114 -9.17 -3.35 -0.60
CA TYR A 114 -9.28 -3.46 -2.04
C TYR A 114 -10.44 -4.40 -2.34
N ASP A 115 -11.43 -3.94 -3.10
CA ASP A 115 -12.52 -4.78 -3.59
C ASP A 115 -12.72 -4.46 -5.06
N LYS A 116 -12.34 -5.40 -5.93
CA LYS A 116 -12.59 -5.29 -7.37
C LYS A 116 -13.08 -6.60 -7.95
N THR A 117 -14.05 -6.46 -8.83
CA THR A 117 -14.57 -7.50 -9.71
C THR A 117 -14.04 -7.28 -11.12
N SER A 118 -13.49 -8.32 -11.72
CA SER A 118 -13.06 -8.35 -13.12
C SER A 118 -13.62 -9.60 -13.82
N VAL A 119 -13.32 -9.77 -15.10
CA VAL A 119 -13.79 -10.90 -15.90
C VAL A 119 -12.59 -11.73 -16.33
N SER A 120 -12.68 -13.07 -16.20
CA SER A 120 -11.65 -13.98 -16.69
C SER A 120 -11.50 -13.85 -18.21
N ARG A 121 -10.30 -13.48 -18.67
CA ARG A 121 -10.01 -13.32 -20.11
C ARG A 121 -8.98 -14.34 -20.54
N ARG A 122 -9.33 -15.15 -21.54
CA ARG A 122 -8.37 -15.97 -22.25
C ARG A 122 -7.59 -15.08 -23.21
N ILE A 123 -6.29 -14.89 -22.98
CA ILE A 123 -5.42 -14.27 -23.97
C ILE A 123 -5.22 -15.31 -25.08
N VAL A 124 -5.94 -15.15 -26.18
CA VAL A 124 -5.70 -15.92 -27.41
C VAL A 124 -4.39 -15.38 -27.99
N LYS A 125 -3.36 -16.22 -28.00
CA LYS A 125 -2.04 -15.89 -28.52
C LYS A 125 -2.02 -16.00 -30.04
#